data_AF-A0A5J5G939-F1
#
_entry.id   AF-A0A5J5G939-F1
#
_cell.length_a   1.000
_cell.length_b   1.000
_cell.length_c   1.000
_cell.angle_alpha   90.00
_cell.angle_beta   90.00
_cell.angle_gamma   90.00
#
_symmetry.space_group_name_H-M   'P 1'
#
loop_
_entity.id
_entity.type
_entity.pdbx_description
1 polymer ?
#
loop_
_entity_poly.entity_id
_entity_poly.type
_entity_poly.pdbx_seq_one_letter_code
_entity_poly.pdbx_strand_id
1 'polypeptide(L)'
;MNKTDRMLAIVLELQRRRIGMADSAESRHSERTAAPCGLALVEGSWMLVAWCDLRQAIRHFRLSRMKDLIVLEDRFELPEDFDLKKYTPSDDRNIEVRLRFNLEAADRVKESGYPYLEEVEEHPDGLDAVLRVRRLDDPVSWVLGWGSDVLVLEPESLRARIREEAQRIVKRY
;
A
#
# COMPACT_ATOMS: atom_id res chain seq x y z
N MET A 1 3.96 6.28 -24.68
CA MET A 1 2.68 5.57 -24.49
C MET A 1 1.98 6.16 -23.26
N ASN A 2 0.79 6.74 -23.44
CA ASN A 2 0.04 7.40 -22.36
C ASN A 2 -0.67 6.35 -21.46
N LYS A 3 -1.29 6.77 -20.34
CA LYS A 3 -1.99 5.85 -19.41
C LYS A 3 -3.14 5.09 -20.09
N THR A 4 -3.85 5.74 -21.00
CA THR A 4 -5.00 5.19 -21.73
C THR A 4 -4.56 4.09 -22.70
N ASP A 5 -3.45 4.29 -23.41
CA ASP A 5 -2.87 3.31 -24.33
C ASP A 5 -2.45 2.03 -23.58
N ARG A 6 -1.90 2.17 -22.37
CA ARG A 6 -1.53 1.03 -21.50
C ARG A 6 -2.75 0.23 -21.05
N MET A 7 -3.80 0.93 -20.63
CA MET A 7 -5.07 0.27 -20.27
C MET A 7 -5.67 -0.43 -21.48
N LEU A 8 -5.66 0.20 -22.66
CA LEU A 8 -6.16 -0.40 -23.89
C LEU A 8 -5.36 -1.66 -24.27
N ALA A 9 -4.02 -1.60 -24.23
CA ALA A 9 -3.16 -2.73 -24.52
C ALA A 9 -3.39 -3.90 -23.55
N ILE A 10 -3.54 -3.62 -22.25
CA ILE A 10 -3.89 -4.64 -21.27
C ILE A 10 -5.28 -5.20 -21.58
N VAL A 11 -6.31 -4.35 -21.73
CA VAL A 11 -7.69 -4.79 -21.94
C VAL A 11 -7.87 -5.60 -23.22
N LEU A 12 -7.17 -5.26 -24.30
CA LEU A 12 -7.19 -6.00 -25.55
C LEU A 12 -6.50 -7.37 -25.44
N GLU A 13 -5.47 -7.48 -24.60
CA GLU A 13 -4.63 -8.69 -24.47
C GLU A 13 -4.88 -9.52 -23.20
N LEU A 14 -5.82 -9.06 -22.35
CA LEU A 14 -6.23 -9.66 -21.06
C LEU A 14 -6.68 -11.12 -21.16
N GLN A 15 -6.75 -11.68 -22.37
CA GLN A 15 -7.29 -13.00 -22.59
C GLN A 15 -6.25 -14.08 -22.88
N ARG A 16 -4.99 -13.79 -23.28
CA ARG A 16 -4.07 -14.88 -23.69
C ARG A 16 -2.56 -14.67 -23.51
N ARG A 17 -2.04 -13.51 -23.10
CA ARG A 17 -0.58 -13.23 -23.16
C ARG A 17 -0.02 -12.59 -21.88
N ARG A 18 1.24 -12.93 -21.56
CA ARG A 18 1.99 -12.38 -20.44
C ARG A 18 2.46 -10.95 -20.74
N ILE A 19 2.72 -10.19 -19.69
CA ILE A 19 3.20 -8.81 -19.79
C ILE A 19 4.50 -8.67 -18.99
N GLY A 20 5.55 -8.16 -19.65
CA GLY A 20 6.76 -7.66 -19.02
C GLY A 20 6.58 -6.19 -18.61
N MET A 21 7.02 -5.83 -17.42
CA MET A 21 7.01 -4.45 -16.94
C MET A 21 8.22 -4.16 -16.05
N ALA A 22 8.76 -2.95 -16.14
CA ALA A 22 9.66 -2.42 -15.13
C ALA A 22 8.84 -1.65 -14.09
N ASP A 23 8.91 -2.03 -12.82
CA ASP A 23 8.24 -1.30 -11.73
C ASP A 23 9.28 -0.54 -10.88
N SER A 24 8.91 0.65 -10.44
CA SER A 24 9.66 1.48 -9.50
C SER A 24 9.00 1.39 -8.12
N ALA A 25 9.13 0.25 -7.46
CA ALA A 25 8.87 0.15 -6.03
C ALA A 25 10.16 0.51 -5.29
N GLU A 26 10.12 1.59 -4.50
CA GLU A 26 11.14 2.05 -3.53
C GLU A 26 12.59 1.59 -3.84
N SER A 27 13.30 2.40 -4.64
CA SER A 27 14.75 2.34 -4.90
C SER A 27 15.31 1.20 -5.77
N ARG A 28 14.51 0.27 -6.32
CA ARG A 28 15.01 -0.71 -7.29
C ARG A 28 14.10 -0.83 -8.49
N HIS A 29 14.63 -0.51 -9.67
CA HIS A 29 14.02 -0.95 -10.93
C HIS A 29 14.00 -2.48 -10.93
N SER A 30 12.81 -3.06 -10.88
CA SER A 30 12.65 -4.51 -11.02
C SER A 30 11.85 -4.79 -12.26
N GLU A 31 12.47 -5.48 -13.21
CA GLU A 31 11.77 -6.12 -14.33
C GLU A 31 10.95 -7.29 -13.79
N ARG A 32 9.69 -7.37 -14.22
CA ARG A 32 8.75 -8.40 -13.79
C ARG A 32 7.94 -8.89 -14.98
N THR A 33 7.78 -10.20 -15.06
CA THR A 33 6.77 -10.84 -15.90
C THR A 33 5.54 -11.12 -15.06
N ALA A 34 4.37 -10.75 -15.58
CA ALA A 34 3.11 -11.01 -14.91
C ALA A 34 2.01 -11.42 -15.90
N ALA A 35 1.14 -12.29 -15.42
CA ALA A 35 -0.03 -12.80 -16.13
C ALA A 35 -1.25 -11.96 -15.73
N PRO A 36 -1.75 -11.06 -16.60
CA PRO A 36 -2.75 -10.06 -16.21
C PRO A 36 -4.12 -10.69 -15.97
N CYS A 37 -4.62 -10.59 -14.73
CA CYS A 37 -5.93 -11.11 -14.36
C CYS A 37 -7.05 -10.09 -14.57
N GLY A 38 -6.74 -8.79 -14.45
CA GLY A 38 -7.68 -7.72 -14.73
C GLY A 38 -7.29 -6.38 -14.12
N LEU A 39 -8.14 -5.38 -14.33
CA LEU A 39 -7.93 -4.01 -13.85
C LEU A 39 -8.95 -3.66 -12.78
N ALA A 40 -8.47 -3.03 -11.70
CA ALA A 40 -9.30 -2.51 -10.62
C ALA A 40 -8.98 -1.04 -10.37
N LEU A 41 -10.00 -0.23 -10.07
CA LEU A 41 -9.82 1.14 -9.60
C LEU A 41 -9.86 1.13 -8.07
N VAL A 42 -8.71 1.39 -7.44
CA VAL A 42 -8.54 1.38 -5.98
C VAL A 42 -8.04 2.74 -5.54
N GLU A 43 -8.80 3.43 -4.68
CA GLU A 43 -8.45 4.77 -4.16
C GLU A 43 -8.05 5.77 -5.27
N GLY A 44 -8.84 5.80 -6.36
CA GLY A 44 -8.57 6.67 -7.52
C GLY A 44 -7.36 6.28 -8.37
N SER A 45 -6.70 5.17 -8.06
CA SER A 45 -5.57 4.63 -8.81
C SER A 45 -5.93 3.36 -9.55
N TRP A 46 -5.62 3.30 -10.85
CA TRP A 46 -5.74 2.07 -11.63
C TRP A 46 -4.64 1.07 -11.23
N MET A 47 -5.08 -0.12 -10.82
CA MET A 47 -4.25 -1.23 -10.41
C MET A 47 -4.45 -2.40 -11.37
N LEU A 48 -3.36 -2.96 -11.87
CA LEU A 48 -3.34 -4.25 -12.55
C LEU A 48 -3.25 -5.35 -11.50
N VAL A 49 -4.24 -6.22 -11.46
CA VAL A 49 -4.22 -7.48 -10.72
C VAL A 49 -3.61 -8.52 -11.64
N ALA A 50 -2.50 -9.14 -11.24
CA ALA A 50 -1.80 -10.10 -12.09
C ALA A 50 -1.06 -11.16 -11.26
N TRP A 51 -0.94 -12.37 -11.80
CA TRP A 51 -0.04 -13.39 -11.27
C TRP A 51 1.41 -12.98 -11.54
N CYS A 52 2.22 -12.80 -10.50
CA CYS A 52 3.62 -12.42 -10.63
C CYS A 52 4.53 -13.65 -10.58
N ASP A 53 5.25 -13.94 -11.66
CA ASP A 53 6.12 -15.12 -11.74
C ASP A 53 7.26 -15.09 -10.71
N LEU A 54 7.82 -13.92 -10.43
CA LEU A 54 8.90 -13.82 -9.44
C LEU A 54 8.41 -14.15 -8.03
N ARG A 55 7.15 -13.84 -7.70
CA ARG A 55 6.59 -14.01 -6.36
C ARG A 55 5.67 -15.22 -6.24
N GLN A 56 5.37 -15.89 -7.35
CA GLN A 56 4.44 -17.02 -7.42
C GLN A 56 3.12 -16.73 -6.68
N ALA A 57 2.58 -15.52 -6.89
CA ALA A 57 1.39 -15.05 -6.22
C ALA A 57 0.69 -13.93 -7.00
N ILE A 58 -0.60 -13.73 -6.75
CA ILE A 58 -1.36 -12.59 -7.27
C ILE A 58 -0.88 -11.29 -6.60
N ARG A 59 -0.56 -10.29 -7.41
CA ARG A 59 -0.05 -8.99 -6.96
C ARG A 59 -0.75 -7.84 -7.67
N HIS A 60 -0.71 -6.70 -7.01
CA HIS A 60 -1.28 -5.44 -7.48
C HIS A 60 -0.18 -4.52 -7.95
N PHE A 61 -0.25 -4.12 -9.21
CA PHE A 61 0.73 -3.22 -9.81
C PHE A 61 0.05 -1.92 -10.18
N ARG A 62 0.54 -0.80 -9.63
CA ARG A 62 -0.04 0.51 -9.96
C ARG A 62 0.36 0.89 -11.38
N LEU A 63 -0.63 1.08 -12.25
CA LEU A 63 -0.38 1.39 -13.67
C LEU A 63 0.42 2.66 -13.88
N SER A 64 0.32 3.61 -12.95
CA SER A 64 1.10 4.86 -12.98
C SER A 64 2.59 4.67 -12.65
N ARG A 65 2.99 3.57 -12.02
CA ARG A 65 4.39 3.28 -11.64
C ARG A 65 5.10 2.36 -12.63
N MET A 66 4.35 1.63 -13.46
CA MET A 66 4.93 0.80 -14.50
C MET A 66 5.65 1.66 -15.54
N LYS A 67 6.85 1.23 -15.92
CA LYS A 67 7.61 1.70 -17.07
C LYS A 67 7.76 0.54 -18.05
N ASP A 68 7.83 0.88 -19.33
CA ASP A 68 8.17 -0.06 -20.42
C ASP A 68 7.34 -1.36 -20.39
N LEU A 69 6.01 -1.20 -20.52
CA LEU A 69 5.09 -2.32 -20.59
C LEU A 69 5.19 -2.98 -21.97
N ILE A 70 5.57 -4.25 -22.00
CA ILE A 70 5.76 -5.05 -23.22
C ILE A 70 4.88 -6.29 -23.13
N VAL A 71 4.07 -6.53 -24.16
CA VAL A 71 3.30 -7.78 -24.29
C VAL A 71 4.25 -8.87 -24.80
N LEU A 72 4.32 -9.98 -24.09
CA LEU A 72 5.14 -11.13 -24.44
C LEU A 72 4.34 -12.11 -25.31
N GLU A 73 5.03 -12.96 -26.06
CA GLU A 73 4.39 -14.02 -26.85
C GLU A 73 3.88 -15.17 -25.98
N ASP A 74 4.49 -15.35 -24.81
CA ASP A 74 4.14 -16.37 -23.84
C ASP A 74 2.70 -16.23 -23.39
N ARG A 75 1.99 -17.36 -23.43
CA ARG A 75 0.61 -17.45 -22.97
C ARG A 75 0.54 -17.83 -21.50
N PHE A 76 -0.58 -17.51 -20.89
CA PHE A 76 -0.93 -17.99 -19.57
C PHE A 76 -2.40 -18.37 -19.55
N GLU A 77 -2.74 -19.30 -18.68
CA GLU A 77 -4.11 -19.65 -18.37
C GLU A 77 -4.40 -19.12 -16.97
N LEU A 78 -5.45 -18.33 -16.83
CA LEU A 78 -6.02 -18.06 -15.52
C LEU A 78 -6.64 -19.36 -14.98
N PRO A 79 -6.57 -19.60 -13.66
CA PRO A 79 -7.41 -20.62 -13.05
C PRO A 79 -8.86 -20.39 -13.44
N GLU A 80 -9.58 -21.44 -13.86
CA GLU A 80 -10.98 -21.34 -14.31
C GLU A 80 -11.88 -20.66 -13.27
N ASP A 81 -11.51 -20.76 -11.98
CA ASP A 81 -12.25 -20.25 -10.85
C ASP A 81 -11.91 -18.80 -10.46
N PHE A 82 -10.94 -18.15 -11.14
CA PHE A 82 -10.53 -16.81 -10.78
C PHE A 82 -11.57 -15.76 -11.21
N ASP A 83 -12.31 -15.23 -10.23
CA ASP A 83 -13.24 -14.12 -10.42
C ASP A 83 -12.68 -12.84 -9.80
N LEU A 84 -12.26 -11.90 -10.64
CA LEU A 84 -11.75 -10.58 -10.22
C LEU A 84 -12.76 -9.83 -9.34
N LYS A 85 -14.07 -10.01 -9.55
CA LYS A 85 -15.11 -9.33 -8.75
C LYS A 85 -15.23 -9.90 -7.34
N LYS A 86 -14.86 -11.17 -7.15
CA LYS A 86 -14.83 -11.84 -5.83
C LYS A 86 -13.46 -11.80 -5.18
N TYR A 87 -12.43 -11.45 -5.95
CA TYR A 87 -11.06 -11.37 -5.46
C TYR A 87 -10.93 -10.25 -4.43
N THR A 88 -10.65 -10.65 -3.19
CA THR A 88 -10.22 -9.73 -2.14
C THR A 88 -8.70 -9.87 -1.98
N PRO A 89 -7.93 -8.77 -2.05
CA PRO A 89 -6.51 -8.81 -1.73
C PRO A 89 -6.31 -9.44 -0.34
N SER A 90 -5.30 -10.29 -0.20
CA SER A 90 -4.90 -10.76 1.12
C SER A 90 -4.49 -9.55 1.96
N ASP A 91 -5.10 -9.39 3.13
CA ASP A 91 -4.63 -8.42 4.09
C ASP A 91 -3.37 -8.93 4.78
N ASP A 92 -2.21 -8.46 4.33
CA ASP A 92 -0.89 -8.77 4.87
C ASP A 92 -0.44 -7.76 5.94
N ARG A 93 -1.35 -6.91 6.44
CA ARG A 93 -1.10 -6.04 7.60
C ARG A 93 -1.05 -6.92 8.85
N ASN A 94 0.16 -7.11 9.38
CA ASN A 94 0.43 -8.05 10.48
C ASN A 94 1.16 -7.40 11.67
N ILE A 95 1.38 -6.09 11.63
CA ILE A 95 1.97 -5.33 12.72
C ILE A 95 0.90 -4.47 13.36
N GLU A 96 0.59 -4.75 14.62
CA GLU A 96 -0.26 -3.90 15.44
C GLU A 96 0.57 -2.74 16.03
N VAL A 97 0.02 -1.55 15.97
CA VAL A 97 0.60 -0.33 16.53
C VAL A 97 -0.44 0.33 17.42
N ARG A 98 -0.06 0.64 18.66
CA ARG A 98 -0.92 1.32 19.64
C ARG A 98 -0.43 2.72 19.87
N LEU A 99 -1.34 3.68 19.72
CA LEU A 99 -1.08 5.10 19.84
C LEU A 99 -2.00 5.71 20.88
N ARG A 100 -1.50 6.71 21.59
CA ARG A 100 -2.30 7.57 22.47
C ARG A 100 -2.24 9.00 21.95
N PHE A 101 -3.40 9.60 21.78
CA PHE A 101 -3.59 10.98 21.36
C PHE A 101 -4.13 11.80 22.51
N ASN A 102 -3.73 13.07 22.58
CA ASN A 102 -4.32 14.03 23.51
C ASN A 102 -5.75 14.42 23.08
N LEU A 103 -6.47 15.09 23.99
CA LEU A 103 -7.84 15.53 23.75
C LEU A 103 -7.99 16.45 22.53
N GLU A 104 -7.01 17.32 22.26
CA GLU A 104 -7.03 18.27 21.15
C GLU A 104 -6.88 17.60 19.76
N ALA A 105 -6.32 16.38 19.71
CA ALA A 105 -6.20 15.61 18.49
C ALA A 105 -7.33 14.60 18.27
N ALA A 106 -8.14 14.30 19.29
CA ALA A 106 -9.12 13.20 19.24
C ALA A 106 -10.09 13.29 18.05
N ASP A 107 -10.72 14.45 17.85
CA ASP A 107 -11.65 14.67 16.73
C ASP A 107 -10.96 14.58 15.38
N ARG A 108 -9.77 15.19 15.26
CA ARG A 108 -8.98 15.17 14.03
C ARG A 108 -8.53 13.76 13.65
N VAL A 109 -8.22 12.89 14.62
CA VAL A 109 -7.83 11.50 14.37
C VAL A 109 -8.99 10.71 13.77
N LYS A 110 -10.19 10.85 14.32
CA LYS A 110 -11.41 10.21 13.79
C LYS A 110 -11.72 10.67 12.36
N GLU A 111 -11.49 11.94 12.06
CA GLU A 111 -11.73 12.51 10.73
C GLU A 111 -10.59 12.26 9.72
N SER A 112 -9.45 11.73 10.17
CA SER A 112 -8.23 11.63 9.35
C SER A 112 -8.35 10.72 8.12
N GLY A 113 -9.32 9.78 8.13
CA GLY A 113 -9.49 8.79 7.08
C GLY A 113 -8.26 7.89 6.87
N TYR A 114 -7.44 7.70 7.90
CA TYR A 114 -6.17 7.01 7.77
C TYR A 114 -6.38 5.52 7.45
N PRO A 115 -5.87 4.98 6.32
CA PRO A 115 -6.21 3.63 5.84
C PRO A 115 -5.82 2.47 6.76
N TYR A 116 -4.92 2.72 7.72
CA TYR A 116 -4.44 1.71 8.65
C TYR A 116 -5.12 1.79 10.02
N LEU A 117 -5.99 2.76 10.26
CA LEU A 117 -6.73 2.91 11.51
C LEU A 117 -7.81 1.82 11.59
N GLU A 118 -7.77 0.99 12.63
CA GLU A 118 -8.73 -0.10 12.83
C GLU A 118 -9.66 0.16 14.00
N GLU A 119 -9.13 0.62 15.13
CA GLU A 119 -9.89 0.82 16.35
C GLU A 119 -9.53 2.15 17.00
N VAL A 120 -10.52 2.72 17.68
CA VAL A 120 -10.43 3.99 18.39
C VAL A 120 -11.25 3.86 19.66
N GLU A 121 -10.63 4.18 20.80
CA GLU A 121 -11.28 4.23 22.11
C GLU A 121 -11.08 5.61 22.73
N GLU A 122 -12.18 6.30 23.00
CA GLU A 122 -12.15 7.62 23.66
C GLU A 122 -12.15 7.47 25.17
N HIS A 123 -11.41 8.35 25.83
CA HIS A 123 -11.35 8.43 27.28
C HIS A 123 -11.19 9.90 27.72
N PRO A 124 -11.43 10.24 29.01
CA PRO A 124 -11.43 11.64 29.46
C PRO A 124 -10.15 12.44 29.12
N ASP A 125 -9.00 11.76 29.06
CA ASP A 125 -7.70 12.40 28.80
C ASP A 125 -7.31 12.44 27.30
N GLY A 126 -8.14 11.92 26.39
CA GLY A 126 -7.82 11.82 24.98
C GLY A 126 -8.38 10.58 24.28
N LEU A 127 -7.56 9.94 23.45
CA LEU A 127 -7.99 8.86 22.57
C LEU A 127 -6.87 7.84 22.37
N ASP A 128 -7.16 6.56 22.57
CA ASP A 128 -6.28 5.45 22.20
C ASP A 128 -6.70 4.90 20.83
N ALA A 129 -5.72 4.62 19.97
CA ALA A 129 -5.95 4.16 18.61
C ALA A 129 -5.07 2.96 18.27
N VAL A 130 -5.66 2.00 17.57
CA VAL A 130 -4.97 0.81 17.06
C VAL A 130 -4.85 0.93 15.55
N LEU A 131 -3.61 0.85 15.06
CA LEU A 131 -3.32 0.71 13.64
C LEU A 131 -2.87 -0.70 13.33
N ARG A 132 -3.22 -1.20 12.15
CA ARG A 132 -2.65 -2.43 11.59
C ARG A 132 -1.89 -2.09 10.32
N VAL A 133 -0.58 -2.28 10.32
CA VAL A 133 0.32 -1.89 9.22
C VAL A 133 1.09 -3.09 8.67
N ARG A 134 1.64 -2.96 7.45
CA ARG A 134 2.48 -3.99 6.81
C ARG A 134 3.94 -3.84 7.19
N ARG A 135 4.39 -2.59 7.32
CA ARG A 135 5.76 -2.21 7.68
C ARG A 135 5.74 -1.15 8.76
N LEU A 136 6.74 -1.18 9.64
CA LEU A 136 6.92 -0.16 10.68
C LEU A 136 7.14 1.25 10.12
N ASP A 137 7.62 1.37 8.88
CA ASP A 137 7.80 2.68 8.24
C ASP A 137 6.49 3.28 7.71
N ASP A 138 5.46 2.47 7.45
CA ASP A 138 4.19 2.92 6.87
C ASP A 138 3.53 4.06 7.70
N PRO A 139 3.43 3.96 9.05
CA PRO A 139 2.83 5.02 9.86
C PRO A 139 3.76 6.16 10.23
N VAL A 140 5.06 6.12 9.92
CA VAL A 140 6.04 7.09 10.45
C VAL A 140 5.69 8.53 10.08
N SER A 141 5.42 8.81 8.79
CA SER A 141 5.10 10.18 8.35
C SER A 141 3.77 10.67 8.91
N TRP A 142 2.79 9.78 9.05
CA TRP A 142 1.48 10.12 9.59
C TRP A 142 1.57 10.43 11.09
N VAL A 143 2.26 9.58 11.87
CA VAL A 143 2.51 9.80 13.31
C VAL A 143 3.27 11.11 13.52
N LEU A 144 4.34 11.38 12.76
CA LEU A 144 5.08 12.64 12.87
C LEU A 144 4.24 13.88 12.50
N GLY A 145 3.24 13.73 11.64
CA GLY A 145 2.31 14.80 11.27
C GLY A 145 1.47 15.32 12.43
N TRP A 146 1.26 14.50 13.47
CA TRP A 146 0.60 14.90 14.71
C TRP A 146 1.55 15.58 15.72
N GLY A 147 2.85 15.56 15.47
CA GLY A 147 3.84 16.20 16.34
C GLY A 147 3.79 15.65 17.77
N SER A 148 3.65 16.54 18.75
CA SER A 148 3.59 16.20 20.17
C SER A 148 2.22 15.72 20.65
N ASP A 149 1.20 15.72 19.79
CA ASP A 149 -0.15 15.31 20.15
C ASP A 149 -0.33 13.78 20.22
N VAL A 150 0.69 13.03 19.82
CA VAL A 150 0.67 11.56 19.76
C VAL A 150 1.84 10.94 20.53
N LEU A 151 1.54 9.82 21.19
CA LEU A 151 2.52 8.95 21.83
C LEU A 151 2.39 7.54 21.27
N VAL A 152 3.51 6.97 20.81
CA VAL A 152 3.58 5.54 20.45
C VAL A 152 3.68 4.71 21.73
N LEU A 153 2.63 3.95 22.05
CA LEU A 153 2.61 3.01 23.15
C LEU A 153 3.36 1.72 22.78
N GLU A 154 3.02 1.15 21.62
CA GLU A 154 3.61 -0.09 21.09
C GLU A 154 3.66 -0.06 19.55
N PRO A 155 4.60 -0.75 18.90
CA PRO A 155 5.74 -1.45 19.48
C PRO A 155 6.91 -0.50 19.79
N GLU A 156 7.84 -0.92 20.66
CA GLU A 156 9.04 -0.12 21.01
C GLU A 156 9.91 0.17 19.78
N SER A 157 9.93 -0.73 18.79
CA SER A 157 10.64 -0.52 17.52
C SER A 157 10.12 0.71 16.76
N LEU A 158 8.80 0.95 16.74
CA LEU A 158 8.24 2.16 16.13
C LEU A 158 8.60 3.40 16.96
N ARG A 159 8.52 3.31 18.29
CA ARG A 159 8.91 4.42 19.18
C ARG A 159 10.36 4.84 18.92
N ALA A 160 11.28 3.87 18.81
CA ALA A 160 12.67 4.13 18.45
C ALA A 160 12.81 4.79 17.08
N ARG A 161 12.06 4.32 16.08
CA ARG A 161 12.05 4.87 14.71
C ARG A 161 11.58 6.32 14.66
N ILE A 162 10.50 6.67 15.39
CA ILE A 162 9.98 8.04 15.50
C ILE A 162 11.00 8.94 16.21
N ARG A 163 11.60 8.47 17.30
CA ARG A 163 12.64 9.22 18.04
C ARG A 163 13.84 9.55 17.15
N GLU A 164 14.30 8.58 16.36
CA GLU A 164 15.40 8.76 15.43
C GLU A 164 15.06 9.81 14.36
N GLU A 165 13.85 9.75 13.79
CA GLU A 165 13.41 10.73 12.79
C GLU A 165 13.26 12.13 13.37
N ALA A 166 12.70 12.26 14.57
CA ALA A 166 12.61 13.54 15.28
C ALA A 166 13.99 14.16 15.52
N GLN A 167 14.99 13.35 15.90
CA GLN A 167 16.37 13.83 16.04
C GLN A 167 16.97 14.31 14.71
N ARG A 168 16.64 13.66 13.58
CA ARG A 168 17.05 14.14 12.25
C ARG A 168 16.38 15.46 11.89
N ILE A 169 15.10 15.63 12.24
CA ILE A 169 14.36 16.88 12.02
C ILE A 169 15.00 18.02 12.82
N VAL A 170 15.28 17.80 14.11
CA VAL A 170 15.94 18.80 14.97
C VAL A 170 17.31 19.19 14.42
N LYS A 171 18.09 18.27 13.85
CA LYS A 171 19.40 18.61 13.24
C LYS A 171 19.31 19.49 11.98
N ARG A 172 18.13 19.64 11.37
CA ARG A 172 17.94 20.45 10.16
C ARG A 172 17.60 21.91 10.43
N TYR A 173 17.17 22.24 11.64
CA TYR A 173 16.72 23.57 12.06
C TYR A 173 17.52 24.04 13.26
#